data_AF-A0A1H2MLW8-F1
#
_entry.id   AF-A0A1H2MLW8-F1
#
_cell.length_a   1.000
_cell.length_b   1.000
_cell.length_c   1.000
_cell.angle_alpha   90.00
_cell.angle_beta   90.00
_cell.angle_gamma   90.00
#
_symmetry.space_group_name_H-M   'P 1'
#
loop_
_entity.id
_entity.type
_entity.pdbx_description
1 polymer ?
#
loop_
_entity_poly.entity_id
_entity_poly.type
_entity_poly.pdbx_seq_one_letter_code
_entity_poly.pdbx_strand_id
1 'polypeptide(L)'
;MITRTIGDEASVSDYWVAEWLRERGLTSWEAARIRIATDDGLDSALAAAEDAQALPDVPAGKNFVAGTGSDLTTRFACNDIKCLKATVDKLVRQTWLFFDHVIVVGLDPQDFLLSASQDREDAREKLATAVEVYLYIRDADVTEFFHFRRDMRLCTEHLNQHALEAGLSPVDEMVKLLRREFKNGGKLKVIDTSSGRKWVFRHPALSTVSIGKVPPELSTAKLKNRVIERQARGLVASYTRSVSLARRSRATLGQFALETSKVKLASAANRVEVGEVALNVAVPLFHDAPIGQLLSFRAAEREEFEIFRSALSKAIKERLANVEEPDAVGLAKEIVEDVLNPAIASLTLRSQKSARILGARSAGSLAVGGLMTTVGLMQFTPLILPGLVLATGAAVANYAEYLKDRREVDLNELHFLWRAGSTIHG
;
A
#
# COMPACT_ATOMS: atom_id res chain seq x y z
N MET A 1 -26.34 -2.42 23.14
CA MET A 1 -25.12 -3.11 23.60
C MET A 1 -24.99 -4.38 22.78
N ILE A 2 -24.42 -4.27 21.57
CA ILE A 2 -24.29 -5.40 20.64
C ILE A 2 -22.90 -5.97 20.88
N THR A 3 -22.83 -7.12 21.54
CA THR A 3 -21.63 -7.94 21.62
C THR A 3 -21.30 -8.46 20.23
N ARG A 4 -20.36 -7.78 19.56
CA ARG A 4 -19.64 -8.35 18.41
C ARG A 4 -18.92 -9.60 18.93
N THR A 5 -19.43 -10.78 18.58
CA THR A 5 -18.67 -12.02 18.65
C THR A 5 -17.50 -11.91 17.69
N ILE A 6 -16.31 -11.84 18.26
CA ILE A 6 -15.01 -11.91 17.61
C ILE A 6 -14.97 -13.28 16.92
N GLY A 7 -15.23 -13.30 15.62
CA GLY A 7 -14.80 -14.40 14.76
C GLY A 7 -13.30 -14.22 14.52
N ASP A 8 -12.55 -15.32 14.55
CA ASP A 8 -11.11 -15.39 14.32
C ASP A 8 -10.68 -14.60 13.07
N GLU A 9 -10.36 -13.32 13.27
CA GLU A 9 -9.71 -12.48 12.29
C GLU A 9 -8.21 -12.73 12.41
N ALA A 10 -7.64 -13.46 11.44
CA ALA A 10 -6.20 -13.46 11.20
C ALA A 10 -5.78 -12.07 10.67
N SER A 11 -5.75 -11.07 11.56
CA SER A 11 -5.44 -9.67 11.27
C SER A 11 -4.28 -9.22 12.16
N VAL A 12 -3.10 -8.99 11.58
CA VAL A 12 -1.85 -8.49 12.23
C VAL A 12 -1.31 -9.27 13.45
N SER A 13 -2.09 -10.18 14.03
CA SER A 13 -1.75 -11.06 15.15
C SER A 13 -0.49 -11.87 14.91
N ASP A 14 -0.11 -12.07 13.64
CA ASP A 14 0.95 -12.99 13.27
C ASP A 14 2.29 -12.29 12.98
N TYR A 15 2.39 -10.97 13.20
CA TYR A 15 3.67 -10.26 13.16
C TYR A 15 4.35 -10.30 14.53
N TRP A 16 5.49 -11.00 14.63
CA TRP A 16 6.17 -11.22 15.92
C TRP A 16 6.53 -9.93 16.68
N VAL A 17 6.83 -8.82 15.99
CA VAL A 17 7.09 -7.53 16.65
C VAL A 17 5.82 -6.96 17.27
N ALA A 18 4.67 -7.09 16.58
CA ALA A 18 3.37 -6.69 17.10
C ALA A 18 2.99 -7.50 18.35
N GLU A 19 3.22 -8.81 18.29
CA GLU A 19 3.00 -9.72 19.41
C GLU A 19 3.89 -9.38 20.61
N TRP A 20 5.20 -9.19 20.38
CA TRP A 20 6.13 -8.79 21.44
C TRP A 20 5.72 -7.47 22.11
N LEU A 21 5.27 -6.46 21.34
CA LEU A 21 4.75 -5.21 21.89
C LEU A 21 3.48 -5.44 22.74
N ARG A 22 2.55 -6.26 22.26
CA ARG A 22 1.29 -6.58 22.93
C ARG A 22 1.52 -7.30 24.26
N GLU A 23 2.33 -8.35 24.27
CA GLU A 23 2.64 -9.14 25.48
C GLU A 23 3.32 -8.30 26.57
N ARG A 24 4.07 -7.27 26.16
CA ARG A 24 4.77 -6.36 27.07
C ARG A 24 3.97 -5.10 27.42
N GLY A 25 2.75 -4.95 26.89
CA GLY A 25 1.92 -3.76 27.11
C GLY A 25 2.55 -2.47 26.56
N LEU A 26 3.39 -2.57 25.53
CA LEU A 26 4.12 -1.43 24.96
C LEU A 26 3.26 -0.75 23.89
N THR A 27 2.50 0.26 24.33
CA THR A 27 1.55 0.97 23.46
C THR A 27 2.11 2.25 22.85
N SER A 28 3.32 2.69 23.19
CA SER A 28 3.91 3.93 22.65
C SER A 28 5.36 3.74 22.25
N TRP A 29 5.82 4.59 21.31
CA TRP A 29 7.21 4.57 20.86
C TRP A 29 8.18 4.83 22.01
N GLU A 30 7.88 5.78 22.89
CA GLU A 30 8.77 6.12 24.01
C GLU A 30 8.94 4.96 24.99
N ALA A 31 7.84 4.28 25.34
CA ALA A 31 7.91 3.09 26.20
C ALA A 31 8.70 1.96 25.54
N ALA A 32 8.46 1.70 24.25
CA ALA A 32 9.17 0.66 23.52
C ALA A 32 10.67 0.99 23.37
N ARG A 33 11.03 2.25 23.08
CA ARG A 33 12.42 2.71 22.94
C ARG A 33 13.21 2.52 24.24
N ILE A 34 12.64 2.91 25.38
CA ILE A 34 13.26 2.68 26.70
C ILE A 34 13.48 1.19 26.92
N ARG A 35 12.50 0.35 26.56
CA ARG A 35 12.60 -1.09 26.71
C ARG A 35 13.71 -1.69 25.83
N ILE A 36 13.76 -1.35 24.55
CA ILE A 36 14.74 -1.85 23.58
C ILE A 36 16.19 -1.50 23.99
N ALA A 37 16.38 -0.35 24.65
CA ALA A 37 17.69 0.07 25.14
C ALA A 37 18.26 -0.81 26.26
N THR A 38 17.42 -1.61 26.94
CA THR A 38 17.84 -2.52 28.01
C THR A 38 18.26 -3.88 27.45
N ASP A 39 19.17 -4.59 28.14
CA ASP A 39 19.52 -5.97 27.77
C ASP A 39 18.34 -6.92 27.94
N ASP A 40 17.60 -6.82 29.05
CA ASP A 40 16.39 -7.62 29.28
C ASP A 40 15.29 -7.37 28.22
N GLY A 41 15.18 -6.13 27.72
CA GLY A 41 14.29 -5.83 26.61
C GLY A 41 14.71 -6.50 25.32
N LEU A 42 15.99 -6.42 24.97
CA LEU A 42 16.54 -7.09 23.80
C LEU A 42 16.42 -8.62 23.91
N ASP A 43 16.78 -9.21 25.05
CA ASP A 43 16.72 -10.65 25.27
C ASP A 43 15.27 -11.16 25.21
N SER A 44 14.30 -10.39 25.71
CA SER A 44 12.88 -10.71 25.54
C SER A 44 12.41 -10.68 24.08
N ALA A 45 12.96 -9.78 23.26
CA ALA A 45 12.65 -9.72 21.85
C ALA A 45 13.31 -10.87 21.08
N LEU A 46 14.49 -11.31 21.50
CA LEU A 46 15.16 -12.48 20.93
C LEU A 46 14.35 -13.75 21.19
N ALA A 47 13.86 -13.94 22.42
CA ALA A 47 12.96 -15.06 22.74
C ALA A 47 11.70 -15.06 21.86
N ALA A 48 11.03 -13.90 21.73
CA ALA A 48 9.85 -13.78 20.85
C ALA A 48 10.18 -14.09 19.37
N ALA A 49 11.36 -13.69 18.89
CA ALA A 49 11.81 -14.00 17.53
C ALA A 49 12.15 -15.49 17.32
N GLU A 50 12.61 -16.19 18.36
CA GLU A 50 12.87 -17.64 18.32
C GLU A 50 11.56 -18.46 18.25
N ASP A 51 10.54 -18.00 18.97
CA ASP A 51 9.21 -18.62 19.01
C ASP A 51 8.40 -18.35 17.72
N ALA A 52 8.70 -17.25 17.01
CA ALA A 52 8.06 -16.85 15.77
C ALA A 52 8.48 -17.71 14.54
N GLN A 53 8.16 -19.01 14.58
CA GLN A 53 8.51 -19.95 13.52
C GLN A 53 7.44 -20.08 12.44
N ALA A 54 6.18 -19.76 12.74
CA ALA A 54 5.08 -19.92 11.80
C ALA A 54 5.16 -18.93 10.63
N LEU A 55 4.65 -19.38 9.47
CA LEU A 55 4.36 -18.51 8.34
C LEU A 55 2.85 -18.23 8.37
N PRO A 56 2.43 -16.96 8.51
CA PRO A 56 1.01 -16.58 8.50
C PRO A 56 0.29 -17.12 7.24
N ASP A 57 -1.01 -17.37 7.28
CA ASP A 57 -1.72 -17.67 6.03
C ASP A 57 -1.96 -16.41 5.20
N VAL A 58 -2.04 -16.56 3.88
CA VAL A 58 -2.35 -15.42 3.00
C VAL A 58 -3.85 -15.12 3.13
N PRO A 59 -4.25 -13.87 3.43
CA PRO A 59 -5.67 -13.54 3.54
C PRO A 59 -6.38 -13.73 2.20
N ALA A 60 -7.66 -14.09 2.25
CA ALA A 60 -8.49 -14.20 1.06
C ALA A 60 -8.75 -12.81 0.47
N GLY A 61 -8.90 -12.73 -0.86
CA GLY A 61 -9.27 -11.49 -1.56
C GLY A 61 -8.21 -11.01 -2.55
N LYS A 62 -8.31 -9.73 -2.93
CA LYS A 62 -7.38 -9.08 -3.86
C LYS A 62 -6.16 -8.59 -3.11
N ASN A 63 -5.08 -9.35 -3.18
CA ASN A 63 -3.86 -9.02 -2.46
C ASN A 63 -2.86 -8.26 -3.33
N PHE A 64 -2.13 -7.35 -2.70
CA PHE A 64 -0.98 -6.67 -3.25
C PHE A 64 0.27 -7.07 -2.45
N VAL A 65 1.37 -7.43 -3.12
CA VAL A 65 2.67 -7.66 -2.46
C VAL A 65 3.54 -6.44 -2.65
N ALA A 66 3.93 -5.80 -1.55
CA ALA A 66 4.97 -4.78 -1.53
C ALA A 66 6.33 -5.47 -1.77
N GLY A 67 6.79 -5.42 -3.00
CA GLY A 67 8.05 -6.02 -3.43
C GLY A 67 9.27 -5.19 -3.04
N THR A 68 10.38 -5.54 -3.67
CA THR A 68 11.68 -4.93 -3.36
C THR A 68 11.64 -3.42 -3.58
N GLY A 69 12.15 -2.69 -2.60
CA GLY A 69 12.17 -1.22 -2.60
C GLY A 69 10.91 -0.57 -2.02
N SER A 70 9.84 -1.33 -1.77
CA SER A 70 8.67 -0.87 -1.00
C SER A 70 8.30 -1.77 0.17
N ASP A 71 8.94 -2.93 0.32
CA ASP A 71 8.85 -3.71 1.54
C ASP A 71 9.39 -2.92 2.75
N LEU A 72 9.03 -3.38 3.94
CA LEU A 72 9.43 -2.76 5.21
C LEU A 72 10.69 -3.42 5.79
N THR A 73 11.39 -4.26 5.00
CA THR A 73 12.65 -4.89 5.42
C THR A 73 13.84 -3.96 5.28
N THR A 74 13.65 -2.86 4.54
CA THR A 74 14.66 -1.84 4.19
C THR A 74 15.77 -2.34 3.27
N ARG A 75 15.64 -3.57 2.73
CA ARG A 75 16.51 -4.08 1.66
C ARG A 75 16.28 -3.29 0.38
N PHE A 76 17.29 -2.51 -0.01
CA PHE A 76 17.24 -1.58 -1.15
C PHE A 76 16.22 -0.43 -0.98
N ALA A 77 15.71 -0.21 0.23
CA ALA A 77 14.88 0.93 0.59
C ALA A 77 15.55 1.77 1.70
N CYS A 78 15.14 3.02 1.83
CA CYS A 78 15.73 3.93 2.81
C CYS A 78 15.32 3.47 4.22
N ASN A 79 16.29 3.22 5.11
CA ASN A 79 16.04 2.74 6.48
C ASN A 79 15.69 3.87 7.47
N ASP A 80 15.71 5.13 7.02
CA ASP A 80 15.28 6.25 7.86
C ASP A 80 13.77 6.14 8.11
N ILE A 81 13.36 6.35 9.36
CA ILE A 81 11.95 6.20 9.74
C ILE A 81 11.00 7.10 8.94
N LYS A 82 11.43 8.30 8.54
CA LYS A 82 10.61 9.20 7.71
C LYS A 82 10.36 8.59 6.32
N CYS A 83 11.38 7.94 5.75
CA CYS A 83 11.22 7.22 4.49
C CYS A 83 10.23 6.06 4.63
N LEU A 84 10.32 5.29 5.71
CA LEU A 84 9.43 4.13 5.92
C LEU A 84 7.98 4.54 6.16
N LYS A 85 7.73 5.61 6.92
CA LYS A 85 6.39 6.20 7.07
C LYS A 85 5.84 6.67 5.72
N ALA A 86 6.66 7.35 4.92
CA ALA A 86 6.27 7.75 3.56
C ALA A 86 6.02 6.55 2.63
N THR A 87 6.75 5.44 2.79
CA THR A 87 6.48 4.19 2.07
C THR A 87 5.13 3.60 2.48
N VAL A 88 4.81 3.54 3.77
CA VAL A 88 3.50 3.10 4.27
C VAL A 88 2.38 3.97 3.67
N ASP A 89 2.53 5.30 3.73
CA ASP A 89 1.58 6.24 3.12
C ASP A 89 1.38 5.98 1.63
N LYS A 90 2.49 5.85 0.88
CA LYS A 90 2.48 5.57 -0.56
C LYS A 90 1.77 4.26 -0.87
N LEU A 91 2.07 3.20 -0.12
CA LEU A 91 1.45 1.89 -0.28
C LEU A 91 -0.07 1.97 -0.11
N VAL A 92 -0.55 2.62 0.97
CA VAL A 92 -2.00 2.78 1.17
C VAL A 92 -2.63 3.58 0.04
N ARG A 93 -2.06 4.74 -0.30
CA ARG A 93 -2.58 5.63 -1.35
C ARG A 93 -2.69 4.96 -2.73
N GLN A 94 -1.75 4.06 -3.04
CA GLN A 94 -1.74 3.36 -4.33
C GLN A 94 -2.67 2.15 -4.39
N THR A 95 -3.02 1.57 -3.23
CA THR A 95 -3.67 0.25 -3.20
C THR A 95 -5.11 0.27 -2.66
N TRP A 96 -5.48 1.27 -1.86
CA TRP A 96 -6.76 1.31 -1.15
C TRP A 96 -8.00 1.25 -2.06
N LEU A 97 -7.90 1.72 -3.32
CA LEU A 97 -8.99 1.73 -4.29
C LEU A 97 -9.35 0.35 -4.84
N PHE A 98 -8.49 -0.66 -4.66
CA PHE A 98 -8.67 -1.93 -5.36
C PHE A 98 -8.34 -3.16 -4.51
N PHE A 99 -7.24 -3.13 -3.76
CA PHE A 99 -6.74 -4.30 -3.03
C PHE A 99 -7.39 -4.39 -1.65
N ASP A 100 -7.62 -5.60 -1.16
CA ASP A 100 -8.11 -5.88 0.19
C ASP A 100 -6.98 -5.79 1.22
N HIS A 101 -5.80 -6.28 0.87
CA HIS A 101 -4.64 -6.28 1.76
C HIS A 101 -3.35 -5.95 1.02
N VAL A 102 -2.42 -5.33 1.76
CA VAL A 102 -1.02 -5.12 1.38
C VAL A 102 -0.17 -6.11 2.16
N ILE A 103 0.31 -7.13 1.47
CA ILE A 103 1.28 -8.08 1.96
C ILE A 103 2.65 -7.39 1.99
N VAL A 104 3.22 -7.22 3.17
CA VAL A 104 4.53 -6.61 3.39
C VAL A 104 5.47 -7.58 4.07
N VAL A 105 6.77 -7.47 3.78
CA VAL A 105 7.79 -8.15 4.56
C VAL A 105 8.36 -7.14 5.57
N GLY A 106 8.26 -7.46 6.86
CA GLY A 106 8.80 -6.66 7.96
C GLY A 106 10.18 -7.15 8.42
N LEU A 107 10.51 -6.92 9.69
CA LEU A 107 11.71 -7.48 10.29
C LEU A 107 11.58 -9.00 10.37
N ASP A 108 12.36 -9.77 9.61
CA ASP A 108 12.34 -11.23 9.70
C ASP A 108 12.97 -11.69 11.03
N PRO A 109 12.33 -12.61 11.78
CA PRO A 109 12.81 -13.03 13.08
C PRO A 109 14.26 -13.50 13.07
N GLN A 110 14.75 -14.15 12.00
CA GLN A 110 16.12 -14.68 12.03
C GLN A 110 17.14 -13.82 11.33
N ASP A 111 16.71 -12.92 10.44
CA ASP A 111 17.56 -11.77 10.11
C ASP A 111 17.85 -10.96 11.40
N PHE A 112 16.87 -10.83 12.29
CA PHE A 112 17.04 -10.21 13.61
C PHE A 112 17.96 -11.02 14.55
N LEU A 113 17.73 -12.32 14.75
CA LEU A 113 18.59 -13.19 15.57
C LEU A 113 20.04 -13.19 15.07
N LEU A 114 20.25 -13.30 13.75
CA LEU A 114 21.58 -13.25 13.16
C LEU A 114 22.26 -11.90 13.44
N SER A 115 21.52 -10.80 13.30
CA SER A 115 22.04 -9.46 13.58
C SER A 115 22.46 -9.35 15.04
N ALA A 116 21.62 -9.82 15.98
CA ALA A 116 21.92 -9.78 17.41
C ALA A 116 23.13 -10.63 17.82
N SER A 117 23.37 -11.75 17.14
CA SER A 117 24.55 -12.59 17.37
C SER A 117 25.86 -11.93 16.88
N GLN A 118 25.76 -11.01 15.93
CA GLN A 118 26.90 -10.31 15.34
C GLN A 118 27.17 -8.96 16.02
N ASP A 119 26.10 -8.21 16.26
CA ASP A 119 26.12 -6.85 16.78
C ASP A 119 24.77 -6.52 17.44
N ARG A 120 24.75 -6.51 18.78
CA ARG A 120 23.53 -6.22 19.56
C ARG A 120 23.02 -4.79 19.35
N GLU A 121 23.89 -3.82 19.06
CA GLU A 121 23.46 -2.44 18.80
C GLU A 121 22.77 -2.31 17.45
N ASP A 122 23.30 -2.95 16.41
CA ASP A 122 22.63 -3.04 15.10
C ASP A 122 21.26 -3.75 15.21
N ALA A 123 21.17 -4.80 16.03
CA ALA A 123 19.90 -5.46 16.31
C ALA A 123 18.90 -4.53 17.02
N ARG A 124 19.34 -3.76 18.02
CA ARG A 124 18.50 -2.73 18.67
C ARG A 124 18.00 -1.71 17.68
N GLU A 125 18.86 -1.18 16.81
CA GLU A 125 18.47 -0.21 15.78
C GLU A 125 17.41 -0.78 14.84
N LYS A 126 17.60 -2.03 14.36
CA LYS A 126 16.62 -2.72 13.50
C LYS A 126 15.28 -2.94 14.20
N LEU A 127 15.29 -3.41 15.44
CA LEU A 127 14.07 -3.61 16.22
C LEU A 127 13.36 -2.28 16.48
N ALA A 128 14.11 -1.24 16.85
CA ALA A 128 13.61 0.11 17.09
C ALA A 128 12.89 0.68 15.85
N THR A 129 13.52 0.59 14.68
CA THR A 129 12.90 1.01 13.41
C THR A 129 11.65 0.19 13.09
N ALA A 130 11.69 -1.14 13.25
CA ALA A 130 10.54 -2.01 12.97
C ALA A 130 9.35 -1.72 13.90
N VAL A 131 9.62 -1.46 15.18
CA VAL A 131 8.63 -1.06 16.18
C VAL A 131 8.02 0.28 15.83
N GLU A 132 8.83 1.30 15.50
CA GLU A 132 8.29 2.63 15.21
C GLU A 132 7.41 2.63 13.94
N VAL A 133 7.79 1.89 12.89
CA VAL A 133 6.96 1.72 11.69
C VAL A 133 5.65 0.99 12.01
N TYR A 134 5.71 -0.07 12.81
CA TYR A 134 4.51 -0.81 13.22
C TYR A 134 3.56 0.07 14.04
N LEU A 135 4.09 0.80 15.03
CA LEU A 135 3.29 1.73 15.84
C LEU A 135 2.67 2.82 14.97
N TYR A 136 3.38 3.30 13.94
CA TYR A 136 2.81 4.24 12.98
C TYR A 136 1.64 3.65 12.17
N ILE A 137 1.76 2.42 11.65
CA ILE A 137 0.67 1.69 10.98
C ILE A 137 -0.54 1.56 11.91
N ARG A 138 -0.29 1.23 13.18
CA ARG A 138 -1.35 1.08 14.18
C ARG A 138 -2.01 2.42 14.53
N ASP A 139 -1.22 3.46 14.76
CA ASP A 139 -1.71 4.79 15.14
C ASP A 139 -2.47 5.48 13.99
N ALA A 140 -2.15 5.12 12.74
CA ALA A 140 -2.91 5.53 11.56
C ALA A 140 -4.21 4.73 11.36
N ASP A 141 -4.50 3.74 12.21
CA ASP A 141 -5.67 2.85 12.14
C ASP A 141 -5.78 2.10 10.80
N VAL A 142 -4.63 1.66 10.26
CA VAL A 142 -4.57 0.93 8.99
C VAL A 142 -4.07 -0.51 9.16
N THR A 143 -4.04 -1.00 10.40
CA THR A 143 -3.52 -2.29 10.80
C THR A 143 -4.09 -3.45 9.97
N GLU A 144 -5.41 -3.55 9.85
CA GLU A 144 -6.11 -4.63 9.11
C GLU A 144 -5.77 -4.67 7.60
N PHE A 145 -5.31 -3.54 7.07
CA PHE A 145 -4.92 -3.43 5.67
C PHE A 145 -3.54 -4.01 5.39
N PHE A 146 -2.67 -4.11 6.40
CA PHE A 146 -1.32 -4.64 6.27
C PHE A 146 -1.25 -6.08 6.76
N HIS A 147 -0.70 -6.96 5.92
CA HIS A 147 -0.45 -8.35 6.28
C HIS A 147 1.05 -8.65 6.24
N PHE A 148 1.65 -8.79 7.41
CA PHE A 148 3.09 -9.05 7.53
C PHE A 148 3.40 -10.50 7.20
N ARG A 149 4.39 -10.71 6.34
CA ARG A 149 4.93 -12.03 5.99
C ARG A 149 6.41 -12.09 6.29
N ARG A 150 6.92 -13.30 6.50
CA ARG A 150 8.36 -13.54 6.56
C ARG A 150 8.94 -13.52 5.15
N ASP A 151 10.20 -13.12 5.06
CA ASP A 151 10.90 -13.17 3.78
C ASP A 151 11.09 -14.63 3.36
N MET A 152 10.98 -14.90 2.07
CA MET A 152 11.28 -16.23 1.56
C MET A 152 12.78 -16.44 1.51
N ARG A 153 13.23 -17.44 2.25
CA ARG A 153 14.64 -17.83 2.27
C ARG A 153 14.96 -18.65 1.03
N LEU A 154 15.25 -17.93 -0.05
CA LEU A 154 15.80 -18.53 -1.25
C LEU A 154 17.30 -18.76 -1.06
N CYS A 155 17.74 -19.99 -1.37
CA CYS A 155 19.14 -20.35 -1.36
C CYS A 155 19.89 -19.50 -2.41
N THR A 156 21.01 -18.89 -2.01
CA THR A 156 21.83 -18.05 -2.90
C THR A 156 22.61 -18.87 -3.93
N GLU A 157 22.88 -20.14 -3.64
CA GLU A 157 23.52 -21.11 -4.55
C GLU A 157 22.53 -21.55 -5.65
N HIS A 158 21.27 -21.79 -5.28
CA HIS A 158 20.20 -22.20 -6.19
C HIS A 158 19.34 -21.03 -6.69
N LEU A 159 19.85 -19.80 -6.65
CA LEU A 159 19.06 -18.62 -7.02
C LEU A 159 18.57 -18.66 -8.48
N ASN A 160 19.37 -19.23 -9.39
CA ASN A 160 18.95 -19.46 -10.78
C ASN A 160 17.73 -20.38 -10.87
N GLN A 161 17.72 -21.47 -10.11
CA GLN A 161 16.58 -22.38 -10.05
C GLN A 161 15.35 -21.66 -9.49
N HIS A 162 15.49 -20.94 -8.39
CA HIS A 162 14.37 -20.19 -7.80
C HIS A 162 13.83 -19.10 -8.73
N ALA A 163 14.68 -18.44 -9.51
CA ALA A 163 14.24 -17.49 -10.53
C ALA A 163 13.39 -18.17 -11.61
N LEU A 164 13.82 -19.33 -12.09
CA LEU A 164 13.07 -20.11 -13.09
C LEU A 164 11.74 -20.64 -12.52
N GLU A 165 11.72 -21.14 -11.29
CA GLU A 165 10.50 -21.54 -10.57
C GLU A 165 9.53 -20.35 -10.40
N ALA A 166 10.09 -19.17 -10.15
CA ALA A 166 9.38 -17.90 -10.13
C ALA A 166 9.06 -17.36 -11.53
N GLY A 167 9.31 -18.13 -12.60
CA GLY A 167 9.11 -17.77 -14.00
C GLY A 167 9.73 -16.42 -14.35
N LEU A 168 10.98 -16.23 -13.97
CA LEU A 168 11.85 -15.13 -14.36
C LEU A 168 12.92 -15.65 -15.32
N SER A 169 13.59 -14.73 -15.99
CA SER A 169 14.83 -15.04 -16.73
C SER A 169 15.91 -15.60 -15.78
N PRO A 170 16.94 -16.27 -16.32
CA PRO A 170 18.10 -16.67 -15.52
C PRO A 170 18.73 -15.47 -14.79
N VAL A 171 19.16 -15.70 -13.54
CA VAL A 171 19.78 -14.69 -12.66
C VAL A 171 21.00 -14.08 -13.33
N ASP A 172 21.83 -14.88 -13.98
CA ASP A 172 23.06 -14.39 -14.60
C ASP A 172 22.79 -13.39 -15.73
N GLU A 173 21.68 -13.56 -16.47
CA GLU A 173 21.24 -12.62 -17.50
C GLU A 173 20.73 -11.31 -16.88
N MET A 174 19.85 -11.40 -15.89
CA MET A 174 19.33 -10.22 -15.17
C MET A 174 20.45 -9.44 -14.47
N VAL A 175 21.38 -10.15 -13.81
CA VAL A 175 22.56 -9.56 -13.18
C VAL A 175 23.45 -8.90 -14.23
N LYS A 176 23.65 -9.51 -15.40
CA LYS A 176 24.44 -8.91 -16.49
C LYS A 176 23.81 -7.60 -16.98
N LEU A 177 22.49 -7.55 -17.15
CA LEU A 177 21.76 -6.32 -17.54
C LEU A 177 21.90 -5.23 -16.47
N LEU A 178 21.62 -5.55 -15.21
CA LEU A 178 21.76 -4.59 -14.10
C LEU A 178 23.20 -4.13 -13.89
N ARG A 179 24.20 -5.01 -14.05
CA ARG A 179 25.61 -4.61 -13.97
C ARG A 179 25.96 -3.61 -15.05
N ARG A 180 25.42 -3.75 -16.27
CA ARG A 180 25.64 -2.78 -17.35
C ARG A 180 25.01 -1.43 -16.99
N GLU A 181 23.76 -1.45 -16.52
CA GLU A 181 23.06 -0.25 -16.04
C GLU A 181 23.84 0.44 -14.92
N PHE A 182 24.22 -0.30 -13.86
CA PHE A 182 24.91 0.25 -12.70
C PHE A 182 26.32 0.76 -13.00
N LYS A 183 27.00 0.19 -13.99
CA LYS A 183 28.25 0.77 -14.51
C LYS A 183 27.99 2.13 -15.17
N ASN A 184 26.86 2.25 -15.86
CA ASN A 184 26.39 3.45 -16.56
C ASN A 184 25.59 4.39 -15.63
N GLY A 185 26.28 5.06 -14.70
CA GLY A 185 25.66 6.06 -13.83
C GLY A 185 25.98 5.87 -12.35
N GLY A 186 26.53 4.71 -11.97
CA GLY A 186 26.94 4.40 -10.61
C GLY A 186 28.14 5.23 -10.16
N LYS A 187 27.94 5.97 -9.07
CA LYS A 187 28.97 6.77 -8.39
C LYS A 187 29.39 6.05 -7.12
N LEU A 188 30.65 5.64 -7.05
CA LEU A 188 31.28 5.09 -5.85
C LEU A 188 32.15 6.16 -5.21
N LYS A 189 31.98 6.39 -3.91
CA LYS A 189 32.88 7.18 -3.07
C LYS A 189 33.43 6.31 -1.96
N VAL A 190 34.67 6.55 -1.55
CA VAL A 190 35.25 5.98 -0.33
C VAL A 190 35.40 7.12 0.67
N ILE A 191 34.95 6.90 1.90
CA ILE A 191 35.01 7.85 3.00
C ILE A 191 35.73 7.22 4.18
N ASP A 192 36.60 7.99 4.83
CA ASP A 192 37.23 7.61 6.08
C ASP A 192 36.26 7.94 7.23
N THR A 193 36.05 6.98 8.13
CA THR A 193 35.25 7.15 9.34
C THR A 193 36.06 6.71 10.55
N SER A 194 35.63 7.07 11.76
CA SER A 194 36.24 6.57 13.00
C SER A 194 36.29 5.05 13.07
N SER A 195 35.30 4.37 12.47
CA SER A 195 35.21 2.90 12.36
C SER A 195 35.98 2.29 11.17
N GLY A 196 36.82 3.08 10.49
CA GLY A 196 37.57 2.67 9.29
C GLY A 196 36.97 3.17 7.97
N ARG A 197 37.51 2.68 6.85
CA ARG A 197 37.08 3.08 5.50
C ARG A 197 35.72 2.47 5.13
N LYS A 198 34.78 3.31 4.72
CA LYS A 198 33.48 2.90 4.16
C LYS A 198 33.37 3.30 2.70
N TRP A 199 32.72 2.48 1.89
CA TRP A 199 32.29 2.85 0.55
C TRP A 199 30.84 3.27 0.57
N VAL A 200 30.50 4.20 -0.32
CA VAL A 200 29.17 4.74 -0.54
C VAL A 200 28.89 4.65 -2.04
N PHE A 201 27.89 3.87 -2.42
CA PHE A 201 27.46 3.69 -3.80
C PHE A 201 26.09 4.33 -4.02
N ARG A 202 25.99 5.18 -5.04
CA ARG A 202 24.75 5.84 -5.45
C ARG A 202 24.51 5.58 -6.93
N HIS A 203 23.27 5.32 -7.28
CA HIS A 203 22.84 5.15 -8.67
C HIS A 203 21.48 5.82 -8.87
N PRO A 204 21.24 6.58 -9.96
CA PRO A 204 19.95 7.22 -10.21
C PRO A 204 18.77 6.25 -10.27
N ALA A 205 19.02 5.04 -10.80
CA ALA A 205 18.02 3.97 -10.87
C ALA A 205 17.72 3.26 -9.54
N LEU A 206 18.48 3.53 -8.47
CA LEU A 206 18.21 2.97 -7.15
C LEU A 206 17.57 4.06 -6.28
N SER A 207 16.52 3.71 -5.55
CA SER A 207 15.89 4.60 -4.57
C SER A 207 16.79 4.87 -3.35
N THR A 208 17.92 4.18 -3.23
CA THR A 208 18.78 4.19 -2.04
C THR A 208 20.26 4.35 -2.29
N VAL A 209 20.94 4.76 -1.23
CA VAL A 209 22.39 4.78 -1.12
C VAL A 209 22.86 3.52 -0.40
N SER A 210 23.72 2.75 -1.05
CA SER A 210 24.34 1.57 -0.43
C SER A 210 25.64 1.94 0.25
N ILE A 211 25.85 1.43 1.45
CA ILE A 211 27.05 1.68 2.26
C ILE A 211 27.64 0.35 2.72
N GLY A 212 28.97 0.26 2.80
CA GLY A 212 29.64 -0.88 3.42
C GLY A 212 31.09 -0.62 3.74
N LYS A 213 31.75 -1.56 4.42
CA LYS A 213 33.18 -1.47 4.75
C LYS A 213 34.05 -1.74 3.53
N VAL A 214 35.15 -1.00 3.38
CA VAL A 214 36.15 -1.22 2.33
C VAL A 214 37.12 -2.31 2.78
N PRO A 215 37.26 -3.42 2.03
CA PRO A 215 38.28 -4.41 2.34
C PRO A 215 39.68 -3.82 2.15
N PRO A 216 40.65 -4.13 3.03
CA PRO A 216 41.96 -3.48 3.04
C PRO A 216 42.74 -3.62 1.72
N GLU A 217 42.57 -4.75 1.03
CA GLU A 217 43.38 -5.17 -0.13
C GLU A 217 42.82 -4.76 -1.51
N LEU A 218 41.68 -4.06 -1.54
CA LEU A 218 40.96 -3.80 -2.80
C LEU A 218 41.21 -2.41 -3.37
N SER A 219 41.73 -2.36 -4.60
CA SER A 219 41.80 -1.11 -5.37
C SER A 219 40.40 -0.55 -5.65
N THR A 220 40.27 0.77 -5.77
CA THR A 220 38.99 1.46 -5.99
C THR A 220 38.23 0.92 -7.21
N ALA A 221 38.93 0.59 -8.30
CA ALA A 221 38.31 0.04 -9.50
C ALA A 221 37.76 -1.38 -9.28
N LYS A 222 38.54 -2.26 -8.63
CA LYS A 222 38.08 -3.62 -8.27
C LYS A 222 36.93 -3.55 -7.26
N LEU A 223 36.99 -2.62 -6.30
CA LEU A 223 35.93 -2.35 -5.34
C LEU A 223 34.63 -1.92 -6.05
N LYS A 224 34.69 -1.00 -7.01
CA LYS A 224 33.52 -0.55 -7.77
C LYS A 224 32.83 -1.72 -8.49
N ASN A 225 33.60 -2.56 -9.19
CA ASN A 225 33.03 -3.71 -9.87
C ASN A 225 32.40 -4.72 -8.90
N ARG A 226 33.06 -4.99 -7.76
CA ARG A 226 32.53 -5.88 -6.72
C ARG A 226 31.25 -5.33 -6.09
N VAL A 227 31.20 -4.03 -5.81
CA VAL A 227 30.00 -3.37 -5.26
C VAL A 227 28.86 -3.44 -6.27
N ILE A 228 29.10 -3.08 -7.54
CA ILE A 228 28.08 -3.17 -8.60
C ILE A 228 27.52 -4.59 -8.74
N GLU A 229 28.39 -5.59 -8.74
CA GLU A 229 27.97 -6.99 -8.84
C GLU A 229 27.16 -7.46 -7.63
N ARG A 230 27.60 -7.10 -6.42
CA ARG A 230 26.86 -7.38 -5.18
C ARG A 230 25.48 -6.72 -5.20
N GLN A 231 25.40 -5.46 -5.64
CA GLN A 231 24.14 -4.73 -5.74
C GLN A 231 23.20 -5.37 -6.77
N ALA A 232 23.70 -5.69 -7.96
CA ALA A 232 22.91 -6.35 -9.01
C ALA A 232 22.39 -7.72 -8.54
N ARG A 233 23.26 -8.57 -7.97
CA ARG A 233 22.87 -9.91 -7.50
C ARG A 233 21.91 -9.85 -6.32
N GLY A 234 22.14 -8.94 -5.37
CA GLY A 234 21.25 -8.76 -4.23
C GLY A 234 19.87 -8.27 -4.66
N LEU A 235 19.81 -7.33 -5.62
CA LEU A 235 18.55 -6.83 -6.14
C LEU A 235 17.77 -7.93 -6.88
N VAL A 236 18.44 -8.71 -7.73
CA VAL A 236 17.82 -9.86 -8.41
C VAL A 236 17.32 -10.90 -7.41
N ALA A 237 18.09 -11.17 -6.35
CA ALA A 237 17.67 -12.10 -5.31
C ALA A 237 16.39 -11.62 -4.61
N SER A 238 16.36 -10.35 -4.21
CA SER A 238 15.21 -9.72 -3.56
C SER A 238 13.99 -9.68 -4.48
N TYR A 239 14.19 -9.34 -5.76
CA TYR A 239 13.13 -9.35 -6.76
C TYR A 239 12.56 -10.76 -6.97
N THR A 240 13.42 -11.78 -7.05
CA THR A 240 13.00 -13.18 -7.18
C THR A 240 12.14 -13.63 -6.00
N ARG A 241 12.49 -13.21 -4.77
CA ARG A 241 11.66 -13.44 -3.58
C ARG A 241 10.31 -12.76 -3.70
N SER A 242 10.29 -11.50 -4.09
CA SER A 242 9.06 -10.71 -4.24
C SER A 242 8.10 -11.33 -5.25
N VAL A 243 8.61 -11.74 -6.43
CA VAL A 243 7.83 -12.41 -7.48
C VAL A 243 7.30 -13.76 -7.01
N SER A 244 8.16 -14.56 -6.37
CA SER A 244 7.76 -15.84 -5.81
C SER A 244 6.64 -15.66 -4.76
N LEU A 245 6.70 -14.59 -3.95
CA LEU A 245 5.74 -14.33 -2.88
C LEU A 245 4.40 -13.91 -3.47
N ALA A 246 4.44 -13.01 -4.45
CA ALA A 246 3.27 -12.60 -5.23
C ALA A 246 2.57 -13.81 -5.85
N ARG A 247 3.31 -14.71 -6.51
CA ARG A 247 2.74 -15.92 -7.13
C ARG A 247 2.13 -16.88 -6.12
N ARG A 248 2.84 -17.19 -5.04
CA ARG A 248 2.33 -18.07 -3.97
C ARG A 248 1.08 -17.51 -3.30
N SER A 249 1.01 -16.18 -3.20
CA SER A 249 -0.10 -15.45 -2.59
C SER A 249 -1.22 -15.09 -3.58
N ARG A 250 -1.07 -15.46 -4.87
CA ARG A 250 -1.96 -15.03 -5.98
C ARG A 250 -2.25 -13.53 -5.94
N ALA A 251 -1.20 -12.75 -5.68
CA ALA A 251 -1.24 -11.32 -5.43
C ALA A 251 -0.58 -10.56 -6.58
N THR A 252 -0.99 -9.30 -6.77
CA THR A 252 -0.30 -8.39 -7.69
C THR A 252 1.00 -7.91 -7.04
N LEU A 253 2.10 -7.93 -7.79
CA LEU A 253 3.39 -7.44 -7.32
C LEU A 253 3.53 -5.93 -7.56
N GLY A 254 3.79 -5.15 -6.52
CA GLY A 254 4.32 -3.79 -6.66
C GLY A 254 5.82 -3.77 -6.46
N GLN A 255 6.55 -3.06 -7.33
CA GLN A 255 8.01 -3.01 -7.29
C GLN A 255 8.50 -1.56 -7.47
N PHE A 256 9.30 -1.07 -6.52
CA PHE A 256 9.77 0.33 -6.52
C PHE A 256 11.29 0.46 -6.39
N ALA A 257 12.05 -0.62 -6.37
CA ALA A 257 13.51 -0.53 -6.29
C ALA A 257 14.17 0.06 -7.55
N LEU A 258 13.47 0.07 -8.69
CA LEU A 258 13.99 0.44 -10.00
C LEU A 258 13.15 1.54 -10.69
N GLU A 259 12.65 2.53 -9.94
CA GLU A 259 11.70 3.55 -10.46
C GLU A 259 12.14 4.24 -11.75
N THR A 260 13.45 4.50 -11.94
CA THR A 260 13.98 5.18 -13.13
C THR A 260 14.86 4.28 -14.01
N SER A 261 14.90 2.97 -13.71
CA SER A 261 15.75 2.05 -14.47
C SER A 261 15.22 1.81 -15.87
N LYS A 262 16.13 1.76 -16.84
CA LYS A 262 15.80 1.26 -18.19
C LYS A 262 15.72 -0.26 -18.23
N VAL A 263 16.18 -0.94 -17.18
CA VAL A 263 16.14 -2.40 -17.08
C VAL A 263 14.78 -2.80 -16.53
N LYS A 264 13.91 -3.29 -17.42
CA LYS A 264 12.74 -4.07 -17.02
C LYS A 264 13.24 -5.46 -16.64
N LEU A 265 13.21 -5.79 -15.35
CA LEU A 265 13.39 -7.17 -14.92
C LEU A 265 12.14 -7.93 -15.38
N ALA A 266 12.26 -8.63 -16.50
CA ALA A 266 11.12 -9.25 -17.16
C ALA A 266 10.51 -10.32 -16.25
N SER A 267 9.22 -10.18 -15.94
CA SER A 267 8.39 -11.31 -15.56
C SER A 267 8.08 -12.11 -16.81
N ALA A 268 8.22 -13.45 -16.80
CA ALA A 268 7.82 -14.27 -17.94
C ALA A 268 6.29 -14.28 -18.17
N ALA A 269 5.51 -13.68 -17.25
CA ALA A 269 4.11 -13.41 -17.51
C ALA A 269 4.00 -12.26 -18.53
N ASN A 270 3.91 -12.62 -19.81
CA ASN A 270 3.75 -11.68 -20.95
C ASN A 270 2.39 -10.95 -20.97
N ARG A 271 1.63 -10.94 -19.87
CA ARG A 271 0.28 -10.37 -19.84
C ARG A 271 0.11 -9.43 -18.66
N VAL A 272 -0.25 -8.19 -18.97
CA VAL A 272 -0.65 -7.21 -17.97
C VAL A 272 -1.95 -7.66 -17.32
N GLU A 273 -1.97 -7.73 -16.00
CA GLU A 273 -3.15 -8.11 -15.23
C GLU A 273 -3.97 -6.89 -14.76
N VAL A 274 -5.23 -7.12 -14.40
CA VAL A 274 -6.14 -6.06 -13.90
C VAL A 274 -5.56 -5.33 -12.69
N GLY A 275 -4.94 -6.07 -11.76
CA GLY A 275 -4.33 -5.49 -10.57
C GLY A 275 -3.13 -4.58 -10.90
N GLU A 276 -2.36 -4.91 -11.93
CA GLU A 276 -1.22 -4.09 -12.35
C GLU A 276 -1.67 -2.75 -12.94
N VAL A 277 -2.75 -2.74 -13.72
CA VAL A 277 -3.39 -1.48 -14.17
C VAL A 277 -3.97 -0.72 -12.98
N ALA A 278 -4.72 -1.40 -12.10
CA ALA A 278 -5.36 -0.78 -10.95
C ALA A 278 -4.37 -0.11 -9.99
N LEU A 279 -3.18 -0.68 -9.80
CA LEU A 279 -2.10 -0.10 -9.00
C LEU A 279 -1.63 1.27 -9.52
N ASN A 280 -1.75 1.50 -10.83
CA ASN A 280 -1.34 2.73 -11.49
C ASN A 280 -2.49 3.74 -11.62
N VAL A 281 -3.71 3.40 -11.18
CA VAL A 281 -4.85 4.31 -11.19
C VAL A 281 -4.70 5.31 -10.04
N ALA A 282 -4.20 6.51 -10.37
CA ALA A 282 -4.08 7.61 -9.43
C ALA A 282 -5.28 8.55 -9.54
N VAL A 283 -6.06 8.67 -8.47
CA VAL A 283 -7.17 9.64 -8.39
C VAL A 283 -6.66 10.88 -7.65
N PRO A 284 -6.50 12.04 -8.33
CA PRO A 284 -5.87 13.23 -7.74
C PRO A 284 -6.58 13.76 -6.48
N LEU A 285 -7.87 13.48 -6.36
CA LEU A 285 -8.73 13.93 -5.26
C LEU A 285 -8.24 13.48 -3.88
N PHE A 286 -7.43 12.43 -3.79
CA PHE A 286 -7.02 11.83 -2.50
C PHE A 286 -5.54 12.00 -2.20
N HIS A 287 -4.82 12.84 -2.96
CA HIS A 287 -3.37 12.98 -2.82
C HIS A 287 -2.95 13.38 -1.40
N ASP A 288 -3.71 14.28 -0.75
CA ASP A 288 -3.38 14.85 0.56
C ASP A 288 -4.22 14.29 1.72
N ALA A 289 -5.13 13.35 1.44
CA ALA A 289 -6.01 12.76 2.45
C ALA A 289 -5.19 11.96 3.49
N PRO A 290 -5.46 12.06 4.81
CA PRO A 290 -4.86 11.14 5.79
C PRO A 290 -5.21 9.68 5.47
N ILE A 291 -4.22 8.77 5.50
CA ILE A 291 -4.43 7.37 5.08
C ILE A 291 -5.44 6.60 5.93
N GLY A 292 -5.52 6.91 7.23
CA GLY A 292 -6.54 6.35 8.12
C GLY A 292 -7.95 6.72 7.66
N GLN A 293 -8.18 7.98 7.30
CA GLN A 293 -9.48 8.43 6.79
C GLN A 293 -9.88 7.72 5.49
N LEU A 294 -8.93 7.44 4.58
CA LEU A 294 -9.21 6.70 3.35
C LEU A 294 -9.75 5.28 3.64
N LEU A 295 -9.10 4.58 4.57
CA LEU A 295 -9.48 3.21 4.92
C LEU A 295 -10.72 3.16 5.81
N SER A 296 -10.88 4.08 6.76
CA SER A 296 -12.12 4.22 7.54
C SER A 296 -13.31 4.53 6.64
N PHE A 297 -13.15 5.42 5.65
CA PHE A 297 -14.19 5.71 4.67
C PHE A 297 -14.56 4.46 3.85
N ARG A 298 -13.56 3.74 3.35
CA ARG A 298 -13.76 2.48 2.64
C ARG A 298 -14.51 1.44 3.48
N ALA A 299 -14.19 1.33 4.76
CA ALA A 299 -14.84 0.39 5.68
C ALA A 299 -16.29 0.80 5.96
N ALA A 300 -16.55 2.11 6.12
CA ALA A 300 -17.89 2.66 6.36
C ALA A 300 -18.82 2.51 5.14
N GLU A 301 -18.28 2.65 3.93
CA GLU A 301 -19.02 2.63 2.65
C GLU A 301 -18.69 1.35 1.86
N ARG A 302 -18.69 0.20 2.56
CA ARG A 302 -18.19 -1.09 2.05
C ARG A 302 -18.93 -1.56 0.80
N GLU A 303 -20.26 -1.40 0.77
CA GLU A 303 -21.11 -1.86 -0.34
C GLU A 303 -20.84 -1.01 -1.59
N GLU A 304 -20.83 0.32 -1.46
CA GLU A 304 -20.52 1.26 -2.52
C GLU A 304 -19.10 1.06 -3.05
N PHE A 305 -18.14 0.79 -2.17
CA PHE A 305 -16.78 0.45 -2.57
C PHE A 305 -16.72 -0.81 -3.44
N GLU A 306 -17.48 -1.87 -3.12
CA GLU A 306 -17.49 -3.09 -3.91
C GLU A 306 -18.12 -2.88 -5.29
N ILE A 307 -19.18 -2.09 -5.38
CA ILE A 307 -19.78 -1.69 -6.66
C ILE A 307 -18.74 -0.93 -7.50
N PHE A 308 -18.10 0.09 -6.91
CA PHE A 308 -17.02 0.85 -7.55
C PHE A 308 -15.90 -0.05 -8.05
N ARG A 309 -15.41 -0.94 -7.18
CA ARG A 309 -14.30 -1.83 -7.47
C ARG A 309 -14.65 -2.81 -8.59
N SER A 310 -15.90 -3.29 -8.64
CA SER A 310 -16.40 -4.15 -9.71
C SER A 310 -16.44 -3.40 -11.05
N ALA A 311 -16.96 -2.18 -11.07
CA ALA A 311 -17.00 -1.32 -12.24
C ALA A 311 -15.60 -0.98 -12.76
N LEU A 312 -14.67 -0.61 -11.87
CA LEU A 312 -13.26 -0.38 -12.21
C LEU A 312 -12.63 -1.64 -12.80
N SER A 313 -12.84 -2.81 -12.18
CA SER A 313 -12.33 -4.08 -12.68
C SER A 313 -12.85 -4.39 -14.08
N LYS A 314 -14.13 -4.11 -14.35
CA LYS A 314 -14.77 -4.31 -15.65
C LYS A 314 -14.18 -3.39 -16.71
N ALA A 315 -14.08 -2.09 -16.43
CA ALA A 315 -13.50 -1.11 -17.35
C ALA A 315 -12.05 -1.46 -17.73
N ILE A 316 -11.23 -1.87 -16.76
CA ILE A 316 -9.86 -2.33 -17.00
C ILE A 316 -9.84 -3.58 -17.90
N LYS A 317 -10.69 -4.58 -17.61
CA LYS A 317 -10.77 -5.82 -18.43
C LYS A 317 -11.18 -5.53 -19.87
N GLU A 318 -12.13 -4.63 -20.07
CA GLU A 318 -12.58 -4.22 -21.41
C GLU A 318 -11.45 -3.55 -22.21
N ARG A 319 -10.64 -2.68 -21.58
CA ARG A 319 -9.48 -2.07 -22.24
C ARG A 319 -8.38 -3.08 -22.53
N LEU A 320 -8.05 -3.95 -21.57
CA LEU A 320 -7.05 -5.02 -21.78
C LEU A 320 -7.42 -5.99 -22.91
N ALA A 321 -8.71 -6.24 -23.14
CA ALA A 321 -9.16 -7.10 -24.23
C ALA A 321 -8.99 -6.48 -25.64
N ASN A 322 -8.80 -5.15 -25.72
CA ASN A 322 -8.76 -4.40 -26.97
C ASN A 322 -7.35 -3.88 -27.34
N VAL A 323 -6.31 -4.23 -26.58
CA VAL A 323 -4.93 -3.79 -26.82
C VAL A 323 -4.00 -4.99 -27.01
N GLU A 324 -3.25 -5.02 -28.11
CA GLU A 324 -2.33 -6.11 -28.44
C GLU A 324 -1.11 -6.15 -27.50
N GLU A 325 -0.53 -4.98 -27.21
CA GLU A 325 0.63 -4.82 -26.32
C GLU A 325 0.27 -3.88 -25.15
N PRO A 326 -0.39 -4.39 -24.09
CA PRO A 326 -0.88 -3.55 -23.01
C PRO A 326 0.29 -2.92 -22.23
N ASP A 327 0.21 -1.61 -22.03
CA ASP A 327 1.04 -0.87 -21.06
C ASP A 327 0.20 -0.51 -19.84
N ALA A 328 0.53 -1.06 -18.67
CA ALA A 328 -0.26 -0.88 -17.45
C ALA A 328 -0.39 0.59 -17.05
N VAL A 329 0.66 1.39 -17.24
CA VAL A 329 0.69 2.81 -16.88
C VAL A 329 -0.16 3.62 -17.85
N GLY A 330 0.04 3.42 -19.16
CA GLY A 330 -0.78 4.05 -20.20
C GLY A 330 -2.27 3.74 -20.04
N LEU A 331 -2.62 2.46 -19.84
CA LEU A 331 -4.01 2.04 -19.62
C LEU A 331 -4.62 2.64 -18.36
N ALA A 332 -3.86 2.73 -17.26
CA ALA A 332 -4.36 3.34 -16.03
C ALA A 332 -4.66 4.83 -16.23
N LYS A 333 -3.80 5.54 -16.97
CA LYS A 333 -4.04 6.94 -17.33
C LYS A 333 -5.31 7.09 -18.19
N GLU A 334 -5.49 6.25 -19.20
CA GLU A 334 -6.72 6.24 -20.01
C GLU A 334 -7.97 5.99 -19.15
N ILE A 335 -7.92 5.04 -18.21
CA ILE A 335 -9.05 4.78 -17.29
C ILE A 335 -9.36 6.03 -16.45
N VAL A 336 -8.34 6.74 -15.95
CA VAL A 336 -8.55 7.98 -15.19
C VAL A 336 -9.18 9.06 -16.08
N GLU A 337 -8.66 9.27 -17.29
CA GLU A 337 -9.09 10.33 -18.21
C GLU A 337 -10.46 10.07 -18.84
N ASP A 338 -10.74 8.83 -19.25
CA ASP A 338 -11.94 8.46 -20.01
C ASP A 338 -13.10 7.97 -19.13
N VAL A 339 -12.81 7.42 -17.95
CA VAL A 339 -13.84 6.77 -17.10
C VAL A 339 -14.04 7.55 -15.80
N LEU A 340 -12.97 7.72 -15.01
CA LEU A 340 -13.11 8.27 -13.66
C LEU A 340 -13.39 9.78 -13.68
N ASN A 341 -12.58 10.57 -14.40
CA ASN A 341 -12.73 12.02 -14.45
C ASN A 341 -14.10 12.47 -15.00
N PRO A 342 -14.60 11.91 -16.13
CA PRO A 342 -15.90 12.31 -16.67
C PRO A 342 -17.04 11.96 -15.72
N ALA A 343 -16.96 10.82 -15.03
CA ALA A 343 -17.96 10.43 -14.07
C ALA A 343 -17.97 11.30 -12.81
N ILE A 344 -16.80 11.60 -12.24
CA ILE A 344 -16.67 12.52 -11.10
C ILE A 344 -17.22 13.91 -11.48
N ALA A 345 -16.89 14.41 -12.68
CA ALA A 345 -17.42 15.68 -13.18
C ALA A 345 -18.95 15.65 -13.34
N SER A 346 -19.49 14.57 -13.90
CA SER A 346 -20.94 14.35 -14.04
C SER A 346 -21.66 14.34 -12.68
N LEU A 347 -21.13 13.59 -11.69
CA LEU A 347 -21.67 13.54 -10.33
C LEU A 347 -21.61 14.91 -9.65
N THR A 348 -20.51 15.64 -9.82
CA THR A 348 -20.34 17.00 -9.29
C THR A 348 -21.36 17.97 -9.90
N LEU A 349 -21.55 17.94 -11.22
CA LEU A 349 -22.54 18.77 -11.90
C LEU A 349 -23.97 18.45 -11.47
N ARG A 350 -24.31 17.15 -11.33
CA ARG A 350 -25.63 16.70 -10.85
C ARG A 350 -25.87 17.19 -9.42
N SER A 351 -24.92 16.98 -8.52
CA SER A 351 -25.00 17.45 -7.13
C SER A 351 -25.17 18.97 -7.03
N GLN A 352 -24.40 19.75 -7.80
CA GLN A 352 -24.55 21.20 -7.86
C GLN A 352 -25.91 21.64 -8.41
N LYS A 353 -26.43 20.96 -9.44
CA LYS A 353 -27.78 21.24 -9.97
C LYS A 353 -28.85 20.95 -8.93
N SER A 354 -28.79 19.80 -8.26
CA SER A 354 -29.72 19.45 -7.18
C SER A 354 -29.64 20.46 -6.01
N ALA A 355 -28.44 20.91 -5.64
CA ALA A 355 -28.23 21.94 -4.63
C ALA A 355 -28.80 23.30 -5.05
N ARG A 356 -28.64 23.71 -6.31
CA ARG A 356 -29.23 24.96 -6.83
C ARG A 356 -30.75 24.93 -6.87
N ILE A 357 -31.35 23.79 -7.23
CA ILE A 357 -32.82 23.62 -7.23
C ILE A 357 -33.38 23.78 -5.81
N LEU A 358 -32.67 23.27 -4.80
CA LEU A 358 -33.00 23.47 -3.39
C LEU A 358 -32.78 24.93 -2.96
N GLY A 359 -31.59 25.48 -3.23
CA GLY A 359 -31.16 26.81 -2.79
C GLY A 359 -31.96 27.97 -3.39
N ALA A 360 -32.24 27.93 -4.70
CA ALA A 360 -33.03 28.94 -5.40
C ALA A 360 -34.48 29.00 -4.91
N ARG A 361 -34.96 27.96 -4.21
CA ARG A 361 -36.33 27.90 -3.70
C ARG A 361 -36.44 28.00 -2.18
N SER A 362 -35.41 27.69 -1.41
CA SER A 362 -35.35 28.10 0.01
C SER A 362 -35.39 29.62 0.20
N ALA A 363 -34.89 30.39 -0.78
CA ALA A 363 -35.08 31.85 -0.80
C ALA A 363 -36.53 32.28 -1.13
N GLY A 364 -37.34 31.40 -1.73
CA GLY A 364 -38.75 31.64 -2.05
C GLY A 364 -39.75 30.93 -1.12
N SER A 365 -39.30 30.03 -0.24
CA SER A 365 -40.15 29.21 0.64
C SER A 365 -39.98 29.50 2.13
N LEU A 366 -39.23 30.53 2.52
CA LEU A 366 -39.24 31.10 3.89
C LEU A 366 -40.53 31.90 4.19
N ALA A 367 -41.67 31.37 3.79
CA ALA A 367 -42.98 31.89 4.20
C ALA A 367 -43.95 30.81 4.70
N VAL A 368 -43.70 29.49 4.53
CA VAL A 368 -44.60 28.47 5.10
C VAL A 368 -43.85 27.20 5.50
N GLY A 369 -43.68 27.00 6.81
CA GLY A 369 -43.54 25.69 7.45
C GLY A 369 -42.11 25.19 7.67
N GLY A 370 -41.68 25.15 8.93
CA GLY A 370 -40.34 24.77 9.37
C GLY A 370 -39.89 23.37 8.94
N LEU A 371 -38.64 23.27 8.49
CA LEU A 371 -37.96 22.01 8.19
C LEU A 371 -37.31 21.46 9.46
N MET A 372 -37.79 20.29 9.86
CA MET A 372 -37.16 19.43 10.86
C MET A 372 -35.78 18.98 10.40
N THR A 373 -34.81 19.11 11.31
CA THR A 373 -33.51 18.47 11.32
C THR A 373 -33.64 16.96 11.10
N THR A 374 -33.24 16.47 9.92
CA THR A 374 -33.08 15.02 9.66
C THR A 374 -31.63 14.73 9.29
N VAL A 375 -30.78 14.72 10.32
CA VAL A 375 -29.54 13.94 10.34
C VAL A 375 -29.82 12.78 11.30
N GLY A 376 -30.02 11.55 10.80
CA GLY A 376 -29.93 10.35 11.64
C GLY A 376 -31.04 9.29 11.63
N LEU A 377 -32.02 9.27 10.72
CA LEU A 377 -33.00 8.17 10.66
C LEU A 377 -33.29 7.74 9.21
N MET A 378 -32.37 6.99 8.60
CA MET A 378 -32.67 6.10 7.47
C MET A 378 -32.52 4.65 7.93
N GLN A 379 -33.41 4.21 8.82
CA GLN A 379 -33.68 2.78 8.99
C GLN A 379 -35.20 2.57 8.95
N PHE A 380 -35.64 2.06 7.78
CA PHE A 380 -36.86 1.29 7.52
C PHE A 380 -38.09 1.51 8.42
N THR A 381 -38.88 2.54 8.12
CA THR A 381 -40.34 2.48 8.34
C THR A 381 -41.07 3.24 7.22
N PRO A 382 -42.01 2.63 6.49
CA PRO A 382 -42.91 3.36 5.61
C PRO A 382 -43.98 4.04 6.47
N LEU A 383 -43.69 5.24 6.96
CA LEU A 383 -44.68 6.10 7.61
C LEU A 383 -45.59 6.69 6.54
N ILE A 384 -46.70 5.99 6.26
CA ILE A 384 -47.88 6.60 5.65
C ILE A 384 -48.42 7.58 6.71
N LEU A 385 -48.05 8.85 6.61
CA LEU A 385 -48.68 9.96 7.33
C LEU A 385 -49.86 10.45 6.46
N PRO A 386 -51.12 10.13 6.79
CA PRO A 386 -52.27 10.63 6.07
C PRO A 386 -52.64 11.98 6.66
N GLY A 387 -52.15 13.09 6.08
CA GLY A 387 -52.57 14.40 6.59
C GLY A 387 -51.75 15.62 6.20
N LEU A 388 -51.03 15.61 5.08
CA LEU A 388 -50.41 16.83 4.53
C LEU A 388 -50.91 17.04 3.11
N VAL A 389 -51.98 17.81 2.98
CA VAL A 389 -52.45 18.34 1.69
C VAL A 389 -51.43 19.38 1.24
N LEU A 390 -50.40 18.94 0.51
CA LEU A 390 -49.44 19.84 -0.14
C LEU A 390 -50.13 20.49 -1.34
N ALA A 391 -50.44 21.78 -1.21
CA ALA A 391 -50.76 22.63 -2.33
C ALA A 391 -49.56 22.67 -3.31
N THR A 392 -49.87 22.56 -4.60
CA THR A 392 -49.01 22.56 -5.81
C THR A 392 -48.44 21.20 -6.26
N GLY A 393 -49.05 20.61 -7.30
CA GLY A 393 -48.53 19.43 -8.00
C GLY A 393 -47.13 19.63 -8.59
N ALA A 394 -46.69 20.87 -8.80
CA ALA A 394 -45.32 21.19 -9.19
C ALA A 394 -44.31 20.92 -8.05
N ALA A 395 -44.65 21.14 -6.78
CA ALA A 395 -43.73 20.88 -5.67
C ALA A 395 -43.49 19.37 -5.48
N VAL A 396 -44.55 18.55 -5.60
CA VAL A 396 -44.46 17.09 -5.50
C VAL A 396 -43.73 16.49 -6.71
N ALA A 397 -44.00 16.96 -7.93
CA ALA A 397 -43.29 16.51 -9.12
C ALA A 397 -41.79 16.84 -9.07
N ASN A 398 -41.43 18.06 -8.63
CA ASN A 398 -40.04 18.48 -8.50
C ASN A 398 -39.32 17.77 -7.33
N TYR A 399 -40.02 17.47 -6.23
CA TYR A 399 -39.47 16.66 -5.13
C TYR A 399 -39.26 15.20 -5.56
N ALA A 400 -40.20 14.64 -6.33
CA ALA A 400 -40.04 13.32 -6.93
C ALA A 400 -38.89 13.28 -7.94
N GLU A 401 -38.70 14.32 -8.75
CA GLU A 401 -37.56 14.47 -9.67
C GLU A 401 -36.25 14.63 -8.92
N TYR A 402 -36.21 15.42 -7.84
CA TYR A 402 -35.06 15.51 -6.93
C TYR A 402 -34.72 14.15 -6.28
N LEU A 403 -35.72 13.43 -5.78
CA LEU A 403 -35.54 12.09 -5.20
C LEU A 403 -35.07 11.09 -6.26
N LYS A 404 -35.56 11.21 -7.50
CA LYS A 404 -35.13 10.39 -8.63
C LYS A 404 -33.68 10.68 -9.01
N ASP A 405 -33.32 11.95 -9.18
CA ASP A 405 -31.95 12.38 -9.49
C ASP A 405 -30.97 11.96 -8.39
N ARG A 406 -31.37 12.13 -7.13
CA ARG A 406 -30.57 11.69 -5.98
C ARG A 406 -30.42 10.17 -5.95
N ARG A 407 -31.50 9.43 -6.18
CA ARG A 407 -31.44 7.97 -6.30
C ARG A 407 -30.57 7.52 -7.48
N GLU A 408 -30.61 8.21 -8.61
CA GLU A 408 -29.75 7.91 -9.76
C GLU A 408 -28.27 8.24 -9.50
N VAL A 409 -27.99 9.26 -8.69
CA VAL A 409 -26.64 9.58 -8.20
C VAL A 409 -26.15 8.50 -7.24
N ASP A 410 -26.99 8.09 -6.29
CA ASP A 410 -26.67 7.06 -5.29
C ASP A 410 -26.44 5.68 -5.94
N LEU A 411 -27.13 5.41 -7.07
CA LEU A 411 -26.97 4.18 -7.86
C LEU A 411 -25.80 4.22 -8.84
N ASN A 412 -25.09 5.35 -8.97
CA ASN A 412 -23.96 5.44 -9.87
C ASN A 412 -22.79 4.60 -9.33
N GLU A 413 -22.21 3.76 -10.18
CA GLU A 413 -21.11 2.87 -9.81
C GLU A 413 -19.86 3.64 -9.31
N LEU A 414 -19.76 4.94 -9.60
CA LEU A 414 -18.65 5.81 -9.20
C LEU A 414 -19.03 6.77 -8.06
N HIS A 415 -20.21 6.59 -7.46
CA HIS A 415 -20.71 7.38 -6.32
C HIS A 415 -19.74 7.36 -5.13
N PHE A 416 -19.10 6.21 -4.87
CA PHE A 416 -18.06 6.04 -3.84
C PHE A 416 -16.96 7.10 -3.94
N LEU A 417 -16.41 7.34 -5.14
CA LEU A 417 -15.32 8.32 -5.34
C LEU A 417 -15.79 9.75 -5.10
N TRP A 418 -17.01 10.08 -5.54
CA TRP A 418 -17.56 11.41 -5.33
C TRP A 418 -17.81 11.69 -3.84
N ARG A 419 -18.36 10.73 -3.11
CA ARG A 419 -18.63 10.83 -1.67
C ARG A 419 -17.34 10.87 -0.83
N ALA A 420 -16.32 10.09 -1.23
CA ALA A 420 -15.00 10.17 -0.62
C ALA A 420 -14.43 11.59 -0.76
N GLY A 421 -14.53 12.16 -1.96
CA GLY A 421 -14.05 13.51 -2.26
C GLY A 421 -14.69 14.60 -1.42
N SER A 422 -16.02 14.55 -1.26
CA SER A 422 -16.75 15.53 -0.45
C SER A 422 -16.49 15.37 1.05
N THR A 423 -16.25 14.15 1.53
CA THR A 423 -15.98 13.87 2.95
C THR A 423 -14.57 14.27 3.36
N ILE A 424 -13.60 14.16 2.46
CA ILE A 424 -12.19 14.43 2.76
C ILE A 424 -11.87 15.93 2.66
N HIS A 425 -12.54 16.67 1.78
CA HIS A 425 -12.28 18.11 1.55
C HIS A 425 -13.34 19.04 2.15
N GLY A 426 -14.44 18.51 2.66
CA GLY A 426 -15.51 19.26 3.33
C GLY A 426 -15.35 19.23 4.84
#